data_AF-A0A084SZC2-F1
#
_entry.id   AF-A0A084SZC2-F1
#
_cell.length_a   1.000
_cell.length_b   1.000
_cell.length_c   1.000
_cell.angle_alpha   90.00
_cell.angle_beta   90.00
_cell.angle_gamma   90.00
#
_symmetry.space_group_name_H-M   'P 1'
#
loop_
_entity.id
_entity.type
_entity.pdbx_description
1 polymer ?
#
loop_
_entity_poly.entity_id
_entity_poly.type
_entity_poly.pdbx_seq_one_letter_code
_entity_poly.pdbx_strand_id
1 'polypeptide(L)'
;MAELMRLVQSPLALAGLDTDLHGKQRRLVHKSIPQETGKDFTYSEEEFTVRDYSEGLPGLFWRNFYGPAFLRMFGERLGALPAESRQNLGENLVLVQPYELPTAAGTESGMARERELISLLGPECFYDHEHHTLPARRPVLDALGQPLH
;
A
#
# COMPACT_ATOMS: atom_id res chain seq x y z
N MET A 1 -11.96 -12.47 1.12
CA MET A 1 -10.90 -11.70 0.40
C MET A 1 -10.03 -12.59 -0.47
N ALA A 2 -9.34 -13.60 0.06
CA ALA A 2 -8.53 -14.53 -0.74
C ALA A 2 -9.29 -15.20 -1.90
N GLU A 3 -10.49 -15.74 -1.63
CA GLU A 3 -11.34 -16.36 -2.67
C GLU A 3 -11.79 -15.35 -3.73
N LEU A 4 -12.17 -14.12 -3.31
CA LEU A 4 -12.56 -13.06 -4.23
C LEU A 4 -11.39 -12.62 -5.11
N MET A 5 -10.19 -12.43 -4.54
CA MET A 5 -8.99 -12.10 -5.30
C MET A 5 -8.67 -13.15 -6.36
N ARG A 6 -8.81 -14.44 -6.01
CA ARG A 6 -8.65 -15.54 -6.96
C ARG A 6 -9.69 -15.47 -8.07
N LEU A 7 -10.94 -15.19 -7.74
CA LEU A 7 -12.05 -15.10 -8.69
C LEU A 7 -11.87 -13.95 -9.69
N VAL A 8 -11.45 -12.76 -9.22
CA VAL A 8 -11.26 -11.58 -10.07
C VAL A 8 -9.81 -11.37 -10.53
N GLN A 9 -8.93 -12.35 -10.26
CA GLN A 9 -7.50 -12.30 -10.55
C GLN A 9 -6.81 -11.02 -10.06
N SER A 10 -7.23 -10.48 -8.92
CA SER A 10 -6.62 -9.26 -8.36
C SER A 10 -5.23 -9.56 -7.80
N PRO A 11 -4.18 -8.79 -8.15
CA PRO A 11 -2.84 -8.97 -7.61
C PRO A 11 -2.69 -8.46 -6.17
N LEU A 12 -3.63 -7.63 -5.71
CA LEU A 12 -3.62 -7.00 -4.39
C LEU A 12 -5.04 -6.92 -3.82
N ALA A 13 -5.19 -7.16 -2.52
CA ALA A 13 -6.34 -6.68 -1.78
C ALA A 13 -5.94 -6.19 -0.40
N LEU A 14 -6.65 -5.17 0.07
CA LEU A 14 -6.37 -4.48 1.32
C LEU A 14 -7.62 -4.50 2.18
N ALA A 15 -7.43 -4.60 3.50
CA ALA A 15 -8.49 -4.43 4.48
C ALA A 15 -7.96 -3.64 5.67
N GLY A 16 -8.78 -2.72 6.18
CA GLY A 16 -8.44 -1.81 7.28
C GLY A 16 -9.64 -0.97 7.67
N LEU A 17 -9.46 -0.07 8.64
CA LEU A 17 -10.46 0.96 8.92
C LEU A 17 -10.49 1.99 7.79
N ASP A 18 -11.67 2.55 7.53
CA ASP A 18 -11.86 3.57 6.49
C ASP A 18 -10.91 4.76 6.68
N THR A 19 -10.71 5.20 7.94
CA THR A 19 -9.79 6.28 8.28
C THR A 19 -8.32 5.96 7.95
N ASP A 20 -7.90 4.71 8.14
CA ASP A 20 -6.54 4.27 7.82
C ASP A 20 -6.33 4.13 6.31
N LEU A 21 -7.32 3.55 5.61
CA LEU A 21 -7.35 3.48 4.16
C LEU A 21 -7.27 4.87 3.54
N HIS A 22 -8.16 5.77 3.95
CA HIS A 22 -8.21 7.15 3.47
C HIS A 22 -6.91 7.89 3.76
N GLY A 23 -6.41 7.84 4.99
CA GLY A 23 -5.19 8.55 5.39
C GLY A 23 -3.92 8.10 4.68
N LYS A 24 -3.86 6.84 4.22
CA LYS A 24 -2.71 6.31 3.47
C LYS A 24 -2.88 6.41 1.95
N GLN A 25 -4.11 6.43 1.44
CA GLN A 25 -4.40 6.45 0.01
C GLN A 25 -4.62 7.86 -0.54
N ARG A 26 -4.85 8.84 0.33
CA ARG A 26 -5.09 10.23 -0.05
C ARG A 26 -4.26 11.19 0.78
N ARG A 27 -3.89 12.31 0.18
CA ARG A 27 -3.25 13.44 0.84
C ARG A 27 -4.02 14.72 0.55
N LEU A 28 -4.05 15.63 1.51
CA LEU A 28 -4.59 16.97 1.31
C LEU A 28 -3.49 17.86 0.71
N VAL A 29 -3.75 18.49 -0.43
CA VAL A 29 -2.84 19.41 -1.09
C VAL A 29 -3.44 20.81 -1.07
N HIS A 30 -2.68 21.77 -0.55
CA HIS A 30 -3.06 23.17 -0.53
C HIS A 30 -2.59 23.86 -1.81
N LYS A 31 -3.51 24.48 -2.53
CA LYS A 31 -3.26 25.16 -3.80
C LYS A 31 -3.68 26.63 -3.69
N SER A 32 -3.00 27.48 -4.45
CA SER A 32 -3.25 28.91 -4.50
C SER A 32 -3.37 29.37 -5.94
N ILE A 33 -4.41 30.15 -6.23
CA ILE A 33 -4.61 30.80 -7.52
C ILE A 33 -4.34 32.29 -7.33
N PRO A 34 -3.29 32.85 -7.97
CA PRO A 34 -3.03 34.28 -7.93
C PRO A 34 -4.22 35.06 -8.49
N GLN A 35 -4.64 36.13 -7.81
CA GLN A 35 -5.68 37.03 -8.31
C GLN A 35 -5.12 38.41 -8.62
N GLU A 36 -5.70 39.07 -9.63
CA GLU A 36 -5.34 40.45 -10.02
C GLU A 36 -5.55 41.47 -8.89
N THR A 37 -6.42 41.16 -7.91
CA THR A 37 -6.68 41.97 -6.71
C THR A 37 -5.56 41.92 -5.68
N GLY A 38 -4.52 41.10 -5.90
CA GLY A 38 -3.38 40.94 -5.00
C GLY A 38 -3.63 40.01 -3.81
N LYS A 39 -4.82 39.39 -3.70
CA LYS A 39 -5.12 38.37 -2.71
C LYS A 39 -5.33 37.02 -3.38
N ASP A 40 -4.43 36.07 -3.11
CA ASP A 40 -4.53 34.72 -3.63
C ASP A 40 -5.78 34.01 -3.09
N PHE A 41 -6.46 33.27 -3.97
CA PHE A 41 -7.50 32.35 -3.56
C PHE A 41 -6.85 31.01 -3.19
N THR A 42 -6.92 30.65 -1.91
CA THR A 42 -6.41 29.38 -1.40
C THR A 42 -7.53 28.36 -1.29
N TYR A 43 -7.25 27.12 -1.71
CA TYR A 43 -8.15 26.00 -1.53
C TYR A 43 -7.37 24.72 -1.28
N SER A 44 -8.06 23.68 -0.80
CA SER A 44 -7.45 22.37 -0.56
C SER A 44 -8.18 21.33 -1.40
N GLU A 45 -7.42 20.39 -1.95
CA GLU A 45 -7.97 19.24 -2.66
C GLU A 45 -7.32 17.94 -2.17
N GLU A 46 -8.06 16.84 -2.29
CA GLU A 46 -7.50 15.52 -2.03
C GLU A 46 -6.90 14.95 -3.31
N GLU A 47 -5.64 14.54 -3.21
CA GLU A 47 -4.93 13.82 -4.26
C GLU A 47 -4.64 12.39 -3.79
N PHE A 48 -4.66 11.42 -4.72
CA PHE A 48 -4.23 10.05 -4.43
C PHE A 48 -2.72 10.02 -4.15
N THR A 49 -2.31 9.26 -3.12
CA THR A 49 -0.89 8.98 -2.86
C THR A 49 -0.34 8.01 -3.90
N VAL A 50 -1.10 6.95 -4.19
CA VAL A 50 -0.95 6.06 -5.36
C VAL A 50 -2.33 5.85 -5.98
N ARG A 51 -2.42 5.90 -7.31
CA ARG A 51 -3.69 5.78 -8.06
C ARG A 51 -4.20 4.34 -8.11
N ASP A 52 -3.29 3.41 -8.32
CA ASP A 52 -3.58 1.98 -8.37
C ASP A 52 -2.32 1.16 -8.03
N TYR A 53 -2.48 -0.16 -7.96
CA TYR A 53 -1.42 -1.07 -7.55
C TYR A 53 -0.24 -1.15 -8.54
N SER A 54 -0.34 -0.60 -9.75
CA SER A 54 0.80 -0.50 -10.68
C SER A 54 1.81 0.56 -10.26
N GLU A 55 1.40 1.55 -9.47
CA GLU A 55 2.28 2.59 -8.92
C GLU A 55 3.03 2.14 -7.65
N GLY A 56 2.71 0.95 -7.12
CA GLY A 56 3.28 0.38 -5.89
C GLY A 56 2.26 0.36 -4.76
N LEU A 57 2.71 0.54 -3.51
CA LEU A 57 1.85 0.46 -2.33
C LEU A 57 1.71 1.81 -1.63
N PRO A 58 0.49 2.21 -1.20
CA PRO A 58 0.31 3.41 -0.39
C PRO A 58 0.86 3.24 1.04
N GLY A 59 1.05 2.01 1.50
CA GLY A 59 1.44 1.67 2.87
C GLY A 59 1.08 0.23 3.20
N LEU A 60 1.24 -0.14 4.47
CA LEU A 60 0.69 -1.37 5.02
C LEU A 60 -0.62 -1.08 5.75
N PHE A 61 -1.59 -1.98 5.60
CA PHE A 61 -2.90 -1.91 6.25
C PHE A 61 -3.05 -3.07 7.24
N TRP A 62 -4.17 -3.15 7.95
CA TRP A 62 -4.45 -4.29 8.83
C TRP A 62 -4.26 -5.63 8.11
N ARG A 63 -4.81 -5.80 6.91
CA ARG A 63 -4.62 -7.00 6.10
C ARG A 63 -4.19 -6.65 4.69
N ASN A 64 -3.03 -7.16 4.28
CA ASN A 64 -2.45 -6.96 2.95
C ASN A 64 -2.31 -8.33 2.29
N PHE A 65 -3.14 -8.59 1.29
CA PHE A 65 -3.11 -9.83 0.54
C PHE A 65 -2.31 -9.61 -0.75
N TYR A 66 -1.17 -10.28 -0.86
CA TYR A 66 -0.23 -10.17 -1.98
C TYR A 66 -0.31 -11.38 -2.90
N GLY A 67 -0.71 -11.15 -4.15
CA GLY A 67 -0.64 -12.12 -5.23
C GLY A 67 0.72 -12.13 -5.94
N PRO A 68 0.89 -12.96 -7.00
CA PRO A 68 2.18 -13.27 -7.60
C PRO A 68 3.06 -12.07 -7.98
N ALA A 69 2.47 -11.01 -8.54
CA ALA A 69 3.22 -9.83 -8.94
C ALA A 69 3.94 -9.16 -7.74
N PHE A 70 3.26 -9.07 -6.60
CA PHE A 70 3.83 -8.54 -5.36
C PHE A 70 4.78 -9.53 -4.69
N LEU A 71 4.49 -10.83 -4.75
CA LEU A 71 5.41 -11.85 -4.24
C LEU A 71 6.75 -11.82 -4.98
N ARG A 72 6.74 -11.69 -6.31
CA ARG A 72 7.96 -11.49 -7.12
C ARG A 72 8.65 -10.17 -6.81
N MET A 73 7.87 -9.09 -6.65
CA MET A 73 8.41 -7.77 -6.32
C MET A 73 9.18 -7.80 -5.00
N PHE A 74 8.65 -8.44 -3.95
CA PHE A 74 9.33 -8.52 -2.66
C PHE A 74 10.44 -9.58 -2.63
N GLY A 75 10.25 -10.71 -3.33
CA GLY A 75 11.20 -11.82 -3.35
C GLY A 75 11.51 -12.36 -1.95
N GLU A 76 12.79 -12.57 -1.67
CA GLU A 76 13.26 -13.13 -0.39
C GLU A 76 12.93 -12.26 0.83
N ARG A 77 12.65 -10.96 0.64
CA ARG A 77 12.30 -10.04 1.73
C ARG A 77 11.02 -10.44 2.47
N LEU A 78 10.10 -11.14 1.81
CA LEU A 78 8.93 -11.71 2.49
C LEU A 78 9.32 -12.75 3.54
N GLY A 79 10.40 -13.49 3.30
CA GLY A 79 10.93 -14.49 4.24
C GLY A 79 11.54 -13.86 5.50
N ALA A 80 11.98 -12.60 5.41
CA ALA A 80 12.53 -11.86 6.55
C ALA A 80 11.45 -11.30 7.50
N LEU A 81 10.17 -11.34 7.09
CA LEU A 81 9.09 -10.89 7.96
C LEU A 81 8.93 -11.81 9.18
N PRO A 82 8.63 -11.26 10.36
CA PRO A 82 8.29 -12.05 11.53
C PRO A 82 7.10 -12.98 11.25
N ALA A 83 7.15 -14.19 11.80
CA ALA A 83 6.19 -15.26 11.50
C ALA A 83 4.74 -14.89 11.88
N GLU A 84 4.57 -14.10 12.93
CA GLU A 84 3.28 -13.59 13.40
C GLU A 84 2.65 -12.56 12.46
N SER A 85 3.46 -11.93 11.59
CA SER A 85 3.00 -10.92 10.64
C SER A 85 2.80 -11.45 9.23
N ARG A 86 3.08 -12.74 8.97
CA ARG A 86 2.97 -13.34 7.64
C ARG A 86 2.31 -14.72 7.68
N GLN A 87 1.31 -14.90 6.82
CA GLN A 87 0.65 -16.18 6.61
C GLN A 87 0.59 -16.54 5.13
N ASN A 88 1.04 -17.75 4.77
CA ASN A 88 0.87 -18.29 3.43
C ASN A 88 -0.55 -18.84 3.27
N LEU A 89 -1.26 -18.43 2.21
CA LEU A 89 -2.65 -18.81 1.91
C LEU A 89 -2.72 -19.62 0.60
N GLY A 90 -1.77 -20.55 0.43
CA GLY A 90 -1.56 -21.33 -0.78
C GLY A 90 -0.21 -21.03 -1.44
N GLU A 91 -0.01 -21.49 -2.67
CA GLU A 91 1.28 -21.37 -3.37
C GLU A 91 1.60 -19.93 -3.81
N ASN A 92 0.57 -19.13 -4.08
CA ASN A 92 0.69 -17.86 -4.81
C ASN A 92 -0.01 -16.69 -4.10
N LEU A 93 -0.29 -16.83 -2.81
CA LEU A 93 -0.99 -15.82 -2.02
C LEU A 93 -0.40 -15.74 -0.61
N VAL A 94 -0.01 -14.54 -0.19
CA VAL A 94 0.50 -14.27 1.16
C VAL A 94 -0.32 -13.17 1.79
N LEU A 95 -0.74 -13.39 3.04
CA LEU A 95 -1.26 -12.35 3.91
C LEU A 95 -0.12 -11.77 4.74
N VAL A 96 0.04 -10.45 4.70
CA VAL A 96 0.85 -9.70 5.66
C VAL A 96 -0.07 -8.86 6.54
N GLN A 97 0.05 -9.04 7.85
CA GLN A 97 -0.79 -8.41 8.86
C GLN A 97 0.10 -7.81 9.96
N PRO A 98 0.26 -6.46 10.01
CA PRO A 98 1.14 -5.81 10.97
C PRO A 98 0.72 -6.02 12.43
N TYR A 99 -0.59 -6.10 12.69
CA TYR A 99 -1.17 -6.21 14.03
C TYR A 99 -2.48 -7.01 13.99
N GLU A 100 -2.91 -7.52 15.14
CA GLU A 100 -4.06 -8.42 15.25
C GLU A 100 -5.40 -7.78 14.91
N LEU A 101 -5.65 -6.56 15.41
CA LEU A 101 -6.92 -5.85 15.28
C LEU A 101 -6.78 -4.59 14.43
N PRO A 102 -7.79 -4.23 13.62
CA PRO A 102 -7.73 -3.03 12.78
C PRO A 102 -7.66 -1.73 13.57
N THR A 103 -8.10 -1.74 14.83
CA THR A 103 -8.05 -0.59 15.75
C THR A 103 -6.64 -0.22 16.20
N ALA A 104 -5.63 -1.06 15.94
CA ALA A 104 -4.24 -0.71 16.18
C ALA A 104 -3.66 0.24 15.10
N ALA A 105 -4.34 0.37 13.95
CA ALA A 105 -3.96 1.33 12.91
C ALA A 105 -3.90 2.76 13.47
N GLY A 106 -2.84 3.50 13.15
CA GLY A 106 -2.62 4.87 13.61
C GLY A 106 -2.24 5.02 15.09
N THR A 107 -2.16 3.94 15.86
CA THR A 107 -1.55 3.97 17.20
C THR A 107 -0.03 3.99 17.09
N GLU A 108 0.67 4.49 18.11
CA GLU A 108 2.15 4.55 18.08
C GLU A 108 2.78 3.16 17.85
N SER A 109 2.28 2.13 18.52
CA SER A 109 2.76 0.75 18.35
C SER A 109 2.42 0.19 16.96
N GLY A 110 1.22 0.46 16.45
CA GLY A 110 0.83 0.08 15.09
C GLY A 110 1.71 0.74 14.02
N MET A 111 1.95 2.04 14.14
CA MET A 111 2.82 2.80 13.24
C MET A 111 4.27 2.33 13.31
N ALA A 112 4.79 2.04 14.52
CA ALA A 112 6.12 1.48 14.69
C ALA A 112 6.25 0.12 14.00
N ARG A 113 5.24 -0.75 14.13
CA ARG A 113 5.20 -2.05 13.49
C ARG A 113 5.09 -1.96 11.97
N GLU A 114 4.29 -1.03 11.45
CA GLU A 114 4.23 -0.77 10.01
C GLU A 114 5.60 -0.32 9.47
N ARG A 115 6.29 0.61 10.14
CA ARG A 115 7.64 1.06 9.75
C ARG A 115 8.66 -0.07 9.75
N GLU A 116 8.64 -0.92 10.77
CA GLU A 116 9.52 -2.09 10.86
C GLU A 116 9.30 -3.03 9.65
N LEU A 117 8.06 -3.40 9.38
CA LEU A 117 7.74 -4.30 8.26
C LEU A 117 8.05 -3.66 6.90
N ILE A 118 7.81 -2.36 6.73
CA ILE A 118 8.19 -1.60 5.52
C ILE A 118 9.71 -1.63 5.33
N SER A 119 10.49 -1.44 6.41
CA SER A 119 11.95 -1.52 6.34
C SER A 119 12.44 -2.90 5.89
N LEU A 120 11.76 -3.98 6.28
CA LEU A 120 12.10 -5.35 5.87
C LEU A 120 11.70 -5.64 4.43
N LEU A 121 10.50 -5.21 4.01
CA LEU A 121 9.98 -5.40 2.64
C LEU A 121 10.69 -4.52 1.61
N GLY A 122 11.28 -3.42 2.07
CA GLY A 122 11.95 -2.42 1.26
C GLY A 122 11.09 -1.16 1.14
N PRO A 123 11.53 -0.02 1.73
CA PRO A 123 10.76 1.22 1.70
C PRO A 123 10.49 1.73 0.28
N GLU A 124 11.34 1.37 -0.69
CA GLU A 124 11.17 1.77 -2.09
C GLU A 124 9.91 1.19 -2.76
N CYS A 125 9.27 0.19 -2.16
CA CYS A 125 8.01 -0.39 -2.62
C CYS A 125 6.78 0.41 -2.19
N PHE A 126 6.95 1.38 -1.28
CA PHE A 126 5.88 2.11 -0.62
C PHE A 126 5.97 3.60 -0.90
N TYR A 127 4.82 4.28 -0.85
CA TYR A 127 4.74 5.72 -0.96
C TYR A 127 5.41 6.37 0.26
N ASP A 128 6.24 7.36 0.02
CA ASP A 128 6.87 8.14 1.09
C ASP A 128 5.89 9.23 1.56
N HIS A 129 5.28 9.00 2.71
CA HIS A 129 4.33 9.95 3.30
C HIS A 129 4.98 11.22 3.83
N GLU A 130 6.28 11.20 4.13
CA GLU A 130 7.02 12.35 4.64
C GLU A 130 7.46 13.27 3.50
N HIS A 131 8.06 12.70 2.45
CA HIS A 131 8.58 13.45 1.30
C HIS A 131 7.60 13.54 0.13
N HIS A 132 6.46 12.86 0.23
CA HIS A 132 5.41 12.85 -0.78
C HIS A 132 5.86 12.34 -2.16
N THR A 133 6.68 11.30 -2.16
CA THR A 133 7.25 10.68 -3.38
C THR A 133 6.67 9.30 -3.66
N LEU A 134 6.44 9.01 -4.94
CA LEU A 134 5.95 7.70 -5.39
C LEU A 134 6.96 6.57 -5.13
N PRO A 135 6.49 5.32 -4.97
CA PRO A 135 7.35 4.14 -4.94
C PRO A 135 8.30 4.07 -6.15
N ALA A 136 9.59 3.84 -5.86
CA ALA A 136 10.62 3.64 -6.87
C ALA A 136 10.66 2.19 -7.39
N ARG A 137 10.16 1.23 -6.62
CA ARG A 137 10.00 -0.18 -7.01
C ARG A 137 8.52 -0.51 -7.11
N ARG A 138 8.12 -1.05 -8.27
CA ARG A 138 6.72 -1.32 -8.62
C ARG A 138 6.54 -2.78 -9.04
N PRO A 139 5.34 -3.36 -8.88
CA PRO A 139 5.11 -4.73 -9.31
C PRO A 139 5.11 -4.81 -10.84
N VAL A 140 5.72 -5.87 -11.38
CA VAL A 140 5.55 -6.22 -12.79
C VAL A 140 4.23 -6.97 -12.92
N LEU A 141 3.24 -6.27 -13.44
CA LEU A 141 1.92 -6.80 -13.70
C LEU A 141 1.93 -7.44 -15.10
N ASP A 142 1.79 -8.76 -15.14
CA ASP A 142 1.52 -9.44 -16.41
C ASP A 142 0.13 -8.99 -16.86
N ALA A 143 -0.03 -8.60 -18.13
CA ALA A 143 -1.31 -8.16 -18.67
C ALA A 143 -2.39 -9.21 -18.38
N LEU A 144 -3.25 -8.95 -17.38
CA LEU A 144 -4.48 -9.68 -17.03
C LEU A 144 -4.54 -11.15 -17.54
N GLY A 145 -3.59 -11.98 -17.12
CA GLY A 145 -3.68 -13.44 -17.24
C GLY A 145 -3.57 -14.04 -18.65
N GLN A 146 -2.45 -13.87 -19.34
CA GLN A 146 -2.05 -14.79 -20.43
C GLN A 146 -0.59 -15.25 -20.29
N PRO A 147 -0.29 -16.53 -20.59
CA PRO A 147 1.06 -17.06 -20.50
C PRO A 147 1.95 -16.46 -21.61
N LEU A 148 3.20 -16.14 -21.26
CA LEU A 148 4.25 -15.91 -22.24
C LEU A 148 4.56 -17.26 -22.92
N HIS A 149 4.26 -17.34 -24.21
CA HIS A 149 4.71 -18.41 -25.11
C HIS A 149 6.20 -18.25 -25.45
#